data_AF-A0A1B6CM96-F1
#
_entry.id   AF-A0A1B6CM96-F1
#
_cell.length_a   1.000
_cell.length_b   1.000
_cell.length_c   1.000
_cell.angle_alpha   90.00
_cell.angle_beta   90.00
_cell.angle_gamma   90.00
#
_symmetry.space_group_name_H-M   'P 1'
#
loop_
_entity.id
_entity.type
_entity.pdbx_description
1 polymer ?
#
loop_
_entity_poly.entity_id
_entity_poly.type
_entity_poly.pdbx_seq_one_letter_code
_entity_poly.pdbx_strand_id
1 'polypeptide(L)'
;MYTSWFLLAATVVLFSNCDHTVHEIWKLVGDYRAIVDRALNLSECLTYQYAVHEKLKKLPYEKYKNRTEIFLKKVRPILKRLEMNNVNKTGKYYLAIKDIIGGMENLYKIKKDDYEEALTRLNKVRKRFREVITIFEEDLVFP
;
A
#
# COMPACT_ATOMS: atom_id res chain seq x y z
N MET A 1 -24.96 32.39 -29.03
CA MET A 1 -23.93 31.37 -29.31
C MET A 1 -22.95 31.35 -28.14
N TYR A 2 -23.15 30.47 -27.15
CA TYR A 2 -22.33 30.43 -25.92
C TYR A 2 -21.96 29.00 -25.51
N THR A 3 -21.55 28.15 -26.46
CA THR A 3 -21.17 26.75 -26.16
C THR A 3 -19.67 26.49 -26.21
N SER A 4 -18.83 27.48 -26.54
CA SER A 4 -17.40 27.24 -26.82
C SER A 4 -16.43 27.49 -25.65
N TRP A 5 -16.87 28.07 -24.53
CA TRP A 5 -15.94 28.46 -23.44
C TRP A 5 -15.89 27.47 -22.28
N PHE A 6 -16.91 26.61 -22.13
CA PHE A 6 -16.94 25.59 -21.07
C PHE A 6 -16.08 24.36 -21.36
N LEU A 7 -15.77 24.07 -22.64
CA LEU A 7 -14.94 22.93 -23.03
C LEU A 7 -13.43 23.20 -22.88
N LEU A 8 -12.99 24.46 -22.89
CA LEU A 8 -11.58 24.80 -22.68
C LEU A 8 -11.19 24.83 -21.20
N ALA A 9 -12.13 25.14 -20.30
CA ALA A 9 -11.89 25.10 -18.86
C ALA A 9 -11.80 23.65 -18.32
N ALA A 10 -12.55 22.72 -18.94
CA ALA A 10 -12.52 21.31 -18.55
C ALA A 10 -11.21 20.60 -18.95
N THR A 11 -10.51 21.07 -19.98
CA THR A 11 -9.24 20.47 -20.45
C THR A 11 -8.02 20.94 -19.66
N VAL A 12 -8.02 22.17 -19.13
CA VAL A 12 -6.89 22.68 -18.33
C VAL A 12 -6.88 22.09 -16.91
N VAL A 13 -8.04 21.69 -16.37
CA VAL A 13 -8.14 21.10 -15.01
C VAL A 13 -7.66 19.63 -14.95
N LEU A 14 -7.45 18.97 -16.11
CA LEU A 14 -7.08 17.54 -16.17
C LEU A 14 -5.58 17.27 -16.34
N PHE A 15 -4.73 18.28 -16.49
CA PHE A 15 -3.31 18.09 -16.81
C PHE A 15 -2.32 18.89 -15.95
N SER A 16 -2.70 19.32 -14.75
CA SER A 16 -1.71 19.61 -13.71
C SER A 16 -1.29 18.32 -12.99
N ASN A 17 -0.81 17.33 -13.76
CA ASN A 17 0.03 16.30 -13.17
C ASN A 17 1.31 17.02 -12.74
N CYS A 18 1.35 17.41 -11.47
CA CYS A 18 2.58 17.90 -10.88
C CYS A 18 3.49 16.68 -10.82
N ASP A 19 4.43 16.60 -11.77
CA ASP A 19 5.48 15.61 -11.77
C ASP A 19 6.39 15.90 -10.58
N HIS A 20 5.98 15.38 -9.43
CA HIS A 20 6.78 15.47 -8.23
C HIS A 20 8.07 14.70 -8.44
N THR A 21 9.19 15.32 -8.07
CA THR A 21 10.46 14.61 -8.04
C THR A 21 10.40 13.48 -7.01
N VAL A 22 11.22 12.45 -7.19
CA VAL A 22 11.35 11.34 -6.22
C VAL A 22 11.59 11.87 -4.80
N HIS A 23 12.40 12.92 -4.69
CA HIS A 23 12.71 13.58 -3.43
C HIS A 23 11.49 14.23 -2.75
N GLU A 24 10.60 14.86 -3.51
CA GLU A 24 9.37 15.45 -2.97
C GLU A 24 8.41 14.35 -2.48
N ILE A 25 8.27 13.28 -3.25
CA ILE A 25 7.45 12.12 -2.85
C ILE A 25 8.02 11.50 -1.58
N TRP A 26 9.34 11.39 -1.47
CA TRP A 26 10.00 10.89 -0.27
C TRP A 26 9.70 11.75 0.97
N LYS A 27 9.69 13.08 0.85
CA LYS A 27 9.27 13.98 1.95
C LYS A 27 7.82 13.75 2.39
N LEU A 28 6.94 13.38 1.47
CA LEU A 28 5.53 13.13 1.77
C LEU A 28 5.33 11.75 2.42
N VAL A 29 5.98 10.71 1.90
CA VAL A 29 5.85 9.32 2.36
C VAL A 29 6.65 9.04 3.62
N GLY A 30 7.81 9.67 3.77
CA GLY A 30 8.82 9.32 4.78
C GLY A 30 9.57 8.03 4.40
N ASP A 31 9.98 7.27 5.42
CA ASP A 31 10.71 6.02 5.24
C ASP A 31 9.80 4.91 4.69
N TYR A 32 9.72 4.83 3.36
CA TYR A 32 8.92 3.82 2.67
C TYR A 32 9.43 2.39 2.95
N ARG A 33 10.74 2.21 3.20
CA ARG A 33 11.33 0.89 3.44
C ARG A 33 10.79 0.33 4.74
N ALA A 34 10.75 1.16 5.79
CA ALA A 34 10.13 0.80 7.05
C ALA A 34 8.62 0.46 6.91
N ILE A 35 7.89 1.08 5.98
CA ILE A 35 6.48 0.76 5.72
C ILE A 35 6.37 -0.65 5.12
N VAL A 36 7.16 -0.95 4.09
CA VAL A 36 7.11 -2.25 3.40
C VAL A 36 7.62 -3.37 4.31
N ASP A 37 8.74 -3.18 5.01
CA ASP A 37 9.31 -4.14 5.94
C ASP A 37 8.32 -4.47 7.05
N ARG A 38 7.60 -3.48 7.57
CA ARG A 38 6.57 -3.71 8.58
C ARG A 38 5.38 -4.47 8.02
N ALA A 39 4.96 -4.21 6.78
CA ALA A 39 3.90 -4.99 6.12
C ALA A 39 4.31 -6.46 5.90
N LEU A 40 5.55 -6.69 5.44
CA LEU A 40 6.11 -8.03 5.29
C LEU A 40 6.18 -8.77 6.62
N ASN A 41 6.69 -8.14 7.67
CA ASN A 41 6.77 -8.74 9.01
C ASN A 41 5.39 -9.12 9.59
N LEU A 42 4.36 -8.30 9.36
CA LEU A 42 3.00 -8.62 9.78
C LEU A 42 2.42 -9.81 8.99
N SER A 43 2.68 -9.87 7.68
CA SER A 43 2.29 -11.02 6.86
C SER A 43 3.06 -12.29 7.26
N GLU A 44 4.30 -12.17 7.71
CA GLU A 44 5.10 -13.31 8.17
C GLU A 44 4.57 -13.93 9.45
N CYS A 45 4.07 -13.11 10.37
CA CYS A 45 3.38 -13.60 11.56
C CYS A 45 2.19 -14.51 11.19
N LEU A 46 1.40 -14.14 10.18
CA LEU A 46 0.32 -14.98 9.66
C LEU A 46 0.86 -16.27 9.01
N THR A 47 1.89 -16.13 8.17
CA THR A 47 2.50 -17.25 7.43
C THR A 47 3.00 -18.32 8.39
N TYR A 48 3.74 -17.91 9.42
CA TYR A 48 4.29 -18.81 10.43
C TYR A 48 3.18 -19.54 11.20
N GLN A 49 2.12 -18.84 11.60
CA GLN A 49 1.01 -19.45 12.32
C GLN A 49 0.28 -20.50 11.46
N TYR A 50 0.07 -20.20 10.17
CA TYR A 50 -0.53 -21.17 9.25
C TYR A 50 0.40 -22.36 8.97
N ALA A 51 1.70 -22.14 8.75
CA ALA A 51 2.65 -23.21 8.47
C ALA A 51 2.89 -24.18 9.65
N VAL A 52 2.83 -23.69 10.89
CA VAL A 52 3.13 -24.52 12.09
C VAL A 52 1.90 -25.20 12.67
N HIS A 53 0.71 -24.63 12.49
CA HIS A 53 -0.50 -25.10 13.17
C HIS A 53 -1.63 -25.52 12.23
N GLU A 54 -1.48 -25.34 10.90
CA GLU A 54 -2.51 -25.52 9.86
C GLU A 54 -3.81 -24.72 10.09
N LYS A 55 -3.89 -23.96 11.20
CA LYS A 55 -5.01 -23.12 11.65
C LYS A 55 -4.46 -22.00 12.51
N LEU A 56 -5.05 -20.81 12.41
CA LEU A 56 -4.68 -19.72 13.32
C LEU A 56 -5.33 -19.90 14.70
N LYS A 57 -4.54 -19.95 15.77
CA LYS A 57 -5.09 -19.89 17.13
C LYS A 57 -5.75 -18.52 17.37
N LYS A 58 -6.80 -18.48 18.20
CA LYS A 58 -7.59 -17.26 18.47
C LYS A 58 -6.72 -16.08 18.93
N LEU A 59 -5.84 -16.32 19.91
CA LEU A 59 -5.01 -15.26 20.49
C LEU A 59 -3.98 -14.68 19.47
N PRO A 60 -3.22 -15.49 18.72
CA PRO A 60 -2.40 -14.99 17.61
C PRO A 60 -3.18 -14.23 16.54
N TYR A 61 -4.40 -14.68 16.21
CA TYR A 61 -5.25 -14.00 15.23
C TYR A 61 -5.65 -12.60 15.69
N GLU A 62 -6.15 -12.46 16.93
CA GLU A 62 -6.50 -11.15 17.48
C GLU A 62 -5.28 -10.21 17.56
N LYS A 63 -4.13 -10.74 17.96
CA LYS A 63 -2.87 -9.97 18.00
C LYS A 63 -2.45 -9.50 16.62
N TYR A 64 -2.58 -10.35 15.60
CA TYR A 64 -2.35 -9.98 14.21
C TYR A 64 -3.32 -8.88 13.76
N LYS A 65 -4.64 -9.06 14.00
CA LYS A 65 -5.68 -8.10 13.60
C LYS A 65 -5.43 -6.72 14.21
N ASN A 66 -5.15 -6.66 15.51
CA ASN A 66 -4.85 -5.41 16.20
C ASN A 66 -3.60 -4.72 15.62
N ARG A 67 -2.50 -5.47 15.42
CA ARG A 67 -1.27 -4.91 14.84
C ARG A 67 -1.46 -4.39 13.41
N THR A 68 -2.22 -5.12 12.60
CA THR A 68 -2.57 -4.71 11.24
C THR A 68 -3.45 -3.46 11.22
N GLU A 69 -4.41 -3.36 12.15
CA GLU A 69 -5.23 -2.16 12.29
C GLU A 69 -4.38 -0.94 12.67
N ILE A 70 -3.48 -1.08 13.64
CA ILE A 70 -2.53 -0.02 14.03
C ILE A 70 -1.66 0.40 12.84
N PHE A 71 -1.17 -0.57 12.07
CA PHE A 71 -0.39 -0.29 10.86
C PHE A 71 -1.21 0.50 9.83
N LEU A 72 -2.43 0.05 9.50
CA LEU A 72 -3.32 0.72 8.55
C LEU A 72 -3.67 2.15 9.00
N LYS A 73 -3.88 2.37 10.30
CA LYS A 73 -4.10 3.72 10.88
C LYS A 73 -2.92 4.66 10.64
N LYS A 74 -1.68 4.14 10.58
CA LYS A 74 -0.47 4.94 10.30
C LYS A 74 -0.24 5.18 8.81
N VAL A 75 -0.54 4.20 7.95
CA VAL A 75 -0.22 4.27 6.52
C VAL A 75 -1.31 4.94 5.68
N ARG A 76 -2.60 4.80 6.05
CA ARG A 76 -3.70 5.48 5.32
C ARG A 76 -3.54 7.01 5.25
N PRO A 77 -3.10 7.72 6.30
CA PRO A 77 -2.81 9.15 6.21
C PRO A 77 -1.74 9.51 5.17
N ILE A 78 -0.81 8.60 4.87
CA ILE A 78 0.24 8.84 3.87
C ILE A 78 -0.40 8.91 2.48
N LEU A 79 -1.28 7.96 2.13
CA LEU A 79 -2.00 7.99 0.86
C LEU A 79 -2.82 9.28 0.71
N LYS A 80 -3.54 9.68 1.78
CA LYS A 80 -4.26 10.96 1.80
C LYS A 80 -3.34 12.16 1.58
N ARG A 81 -2.15 12.15 2.20
CA ARG A 81 -1.16 13.21 2.01
C ARG A 81 -0.68 13.28 0.57
N LEU A 82 -0.43 12.15 -0.09
CA LEU A 82 -0.10 12.10 -1.52
C LEU A 82 -1.23 12.70 -2.38
N GLU A 83 -2.49 12.36 -2.09
CA GLU A 83 -3.65 12.94 -2.79
C GLU A 83 -3.78 14.45 -2.57
N MET A 84 -3.61 14.91 -1.33
CA MET A 84 -3.68 16.35 -0.99
C MET A 84 -2.57 17.17 -1.64
N ASN A 85 -1.45 16.54 -1.99
CA ASN A 85 -0.34 17.18 -2.69
C ASN A 85 -0.41 16.96 -4.20
N ASN A 86 -1.52 16.46 -4.77
CA ASN A 86 -1.69 16.23 -6.21
C ASN A 86 -0.66 15.26 -6.82
N VAL A 87 -0.14 14.31 -6.04
CA VAL A 87 0.70 13.24 -6.58
C VAL A 87 -0.14 12.40 -7.55
N ASN A 88 0.42 12.14 -8.74
CA ASN A 88 -0.26 11.40 -9.79
C ASN A 88 -0.73 10.02 -9.29
N LYS A 89 -2.04 9.77 -9.36
CA LYS A 89 -2.68 8.52 -8.91
C LYS A 89 -2.31 7.29 -9.75
N THR A 90 -1.76 7.49 -10.94
CA THR A 90 -1.20 6.43 -11.78
C THR A 90 0.31 6.29 -11.60
N GLY A 91 0.94 7.17 -10.83
CA GLY A 91 2.38 7.14 -10.54
C GLY A 91 2.79 5.94 -9.69
N LYS A 92 3.98 5.39 -9.96
CA LYS A 92 4.48 4.15 -9.35
C LYS A 92 4.50 4.20 -7.81
N TYR A 93 4.86 5.33 -7.20
CA TYR A 93 4.90 5.46 -5.74
C TYR A 93 3.51 5.57 -5.09
N TYR A 94 2.56 6.23 -5.75
CA TYR A 94 1.18 6.28 -5.30
C TYR A 94 0.58 4.87 -5.32
N LEU A 95 0.76 4.17 -6.45
CA LEU A 95 0.30 2.79 -6.62
C LEU A 95 0.96 1.86 -5.61
N ALA A 96 2.25 2.01 -5.33
CA ALA A 96 2.96 1.25 -4.31
C ALA A 96 2.34 1.39 -2.92
N ILE A 97 2.11 2.61 -2.42
CA ILE A 97 1.48 2.82 -1.12
C ILE A 97 0.04 2.30 -1.10
N LYS A 98 -0.70 2.49 -2.19
CA LYS A 98 -2.07 1.97 -2.34
C LYS A 98 -2.08 0.44 -2.31
N ASP A 99 -1.13 -0.23 -2.95
CA ASP A 99 -1.01 -1.68 -2.96
C ASP A 99 -0.62 -2.25 -1.60
N ILE A 100 0.23 -1.56 -0.82
CA ILE A 100 0.51 -1.93 0.57
C ILE A 100 -0.77 -1.89 1.40
N ILE A 101 -1.52 -0.78 1.34
CA ILE A 101 -2.78 -0.61 2.09
C ILE A 101 -3.79 -1.69 1.67
N GLY A 102 -4.03 -1.83 0.36
CA GLY A 102 -4.98 -2.79 -0.18
C GLY A 102 -4.60 -4.24 0.13
N GLY A 103 -3.31 -4.57 0.07
CA GLY A 103 -2.78 -5.88 0.46
C GLY A 103 -3.03 -6.18 1.94
N MET A 104 -2.69 -5.25 2.83
CA MET A 104 -2.91 -5.43 4.27
C MET A 104 -4.40 -5.46 4.63
N GLU A 105 -5.26 -4.70 3.95
CA GLU A 105 -6.72 -4.79 4.12
C GLU A 105 -7.28 -6.12 3.63
N ASN A 106 -6.73 -6.67 2.54
CA ASN A 106 -7.09 -7.99 2.05
C ASN A 106 -6.73 -9.06 3.09
N LEU A 107 -5.50 -9.04 3.60
CA LEU A 107 -5.06 -9.97 4.65
C LEU A 107 -5.80 -9.75 5.97
N TYR A 108 -6.24 -8.53 6.27
CA TYR A 108 -7.06 -8.26 7.44
C TYR A 108 -8.42 -8.95 7.36
N LYS A 109 -8.99 -9.12 6.15
CA LYS A 109 -10.32 -9.73 5.96
C LYS A 109 -10.30 -11.26 5.97
N ILE A 110 -9.13 -11.89 6.03
CA ILE A 110 -9.00 -13.35 6.09
C ILE A 110 -9.74 -13.88 7.31
N LYS A 111 -10.59 -14.89 7.10
CA LYS A 111 -11.24 -15.62 8.17
C LYS A 111 -10.25 -16.60 8.79
N LYS A 112 -10.33 -16.75 10.11
CA LYS A 112 -9.41 -17.60 10.90
C LYS A 112 -9.31 -19.04 10.40
N ASP A 113 -10.44 -19.61 9.97
CA ASP A 113 -10.58 -21.05 9.67
C ASP A 113 -10.42 -21.39 8.17
N ASP A 114 -10.04 -20.42 7.33
CA ASP A 114 -9.94 -20.60 5.87
C ASP A 114 -8.49 -20.65 5.39
N TYR A 115 -7.84 -21.80 5.61
CA TYR A 115 -6.39 -21.98 5.47
C TYR A 115 -5.87 -21.80 4.03
N GLU A 116 -6.43 -22.52 3.06
CA GLU A 116 -5.93 -22.51 1.67
C GLU A 116 -6.16 -21.16 0.99
N GLU A 117 -7.34 -20.56 1.21
CA GLU A 117 -7.65 -19.22 0.72
C GLU A 117 -6.71 -18.17 1.35
N ALA A 118 -6.45 -18.30 2.66
CA ALA A 118 -5.53 -17.42 3.36
C ALA A 118 -4.11 -17.49 2.83
N LEU A 119 -3.56 -18.70 2.63
CA LEU A 119 -2.21 -18.89 2.08
C LEU A 119 -2.10 -18.34 0.67
N THR A 120 -3.10 -18.58 -0.18
CA THR A 120 -3.12 -18.06 -1.55
C THR A 120 -3.10 -16.54 -1.56
N ARG A 121 -3.95 -15.90 -0.75
CA ARG A 121 -3.99 -14.44 -0.60
C ARG A 121 -2.68 -13.89 -0.05
N LEU A 122 -2.13 -14.56 0.95
CA LEU A 122 -0.89 -14.16 1.61
C LEU A 122 0.31 -14.21 0.66
N ASN A 123 0.46 -15.28 -0.12
CA ASN A 123 1.53 -15.39 -1.11
C ASN A 123 1.41 -14.30 -2.19
N LYS A 124 0.19 -14.04 -2.68
CA LYS A 124 -0.07 -12.98 -3.66
C LYS A 124 0.27 -11.59 -3.12
N VAL A 125 -0.12 -11.28 -1.89
CA VAL A 125 0.15 -9.99 -1.25
C VAL A 125 1.65 -9.82 -0.96
N ARG A 126 2.33 -10.87 -0.45
CA ARG A 126 3.78 -10.82 -0.21
C ARG A 126 4.59 -10.63 -1.48
N LYS A 127 4.18 -11.24 -2.60
CA LYS A 127 4.82 -11.00 -3.90
C LYS A 127 4.74 -9.53 -4.29
N ARG A 128 3.56 -8.92 -4.17
CA ARG A 128 3.38 -7.49 -4.44
C ARG A 128 4.20 -6.59 -3.53
N PHE A 129 4.30 -6.91 -2.23
CA PHE A 129 5.13 -6.11 -1.32
C PHE A 129 6.61 -6.14 -1.72
N ARG A 130 7.13 -7.26 -2.22
CA ARG A 130 8.50 -7.33 -2.75
C ARG A 130 8.67 -6.51 -4.01
N GLU A 131 7.72 -6.55 -4.94
CA GLU A 131 7.72 -5.71 -6.15
C GLU A 131 7.74 -4.22 -5.78
N VAL A 132 7.03 -3.84 -4.71
CA VAL A 132 7.04 -2.47 -4.19
C VAL A 132 8.40 -2.07 -3.64
N ILE A 133 9.16 -2.96 -2.98
CA ILE A 133 10.55 -2.67 -2.56
C ILE A 133 11.38 -2.25 -3.78
N THR A 134 11.29 -3.02 -4.86
CA THR A 134 12.05 -2.77 -6.09
C THR A 134 11.73 -1.40 -6.69
N ILE A 135 10.45 -0.99 -6.72
CA ILE A 135 10.03 0.33 -7.21
C ILE A 135 10.78 1.48 -6.51
N PHE A 136 11.04 1.33 -5.21
CA PHE A 136 11.70 2.40 -4.46
C PHE A 136 13.23 2.25 -4.39
N GLU A 137 13.76 1.03 -4.51
CA GLU A 137 15.21 0.79 -4.56
C GLU A 137 15.82 1.26 -5.88
N GLU A 138 15.15 1.04 -7.01
CA GLU A 138 15.64 1.43 -8.35
C GLU A 138 15.91 2.94 -8.48
N ASP A 139 15.15 3.78 -7.76
CA ASP A 139 15.31 5.24 -7.83
C ASP A 139 16.13 5.85 -6.69
N LEU A 140 16.54 5.07 -5.69
CA LEU A 140 17.50 5.51 -4.68
C LEU A 140 18.96 5.29 -5.10
N VAL A 141 19.20 4.44 -6.11
CA VAL A 141 20.55 4.12 -6.59
C VAL A 141 21.14 5.22 -7.48
N PHE A 142 20.33 6.18 -7.92
CA PHE A 142 20.78 7.36 -8.66
C PHE A 142 20.31 8.66 -7.98
N PRO A 143 21.09 9.18 -7.00
CA PRO A 143 20.98 10.57 -6.56
C PRO A 143 21.39 11.57 -7.65
#